data_AF-A0A9D4D5Z2-F1
#
_entry.id   AF-A0A9D4D5Z2-F1
#
_cell.length_a   1.000
_cell.length_b   1.000
_cell.length_c   1.000
_cell.angle_alpha   90.00
_cell.angle_beta   90.00
_cell.angle_gamma   90.00
#
_symmetry.space_group_name_H-M   'P 1'
#
loop_
_entity.id
_entity.type
_entity.pdbx_description
1 polymer ?
#
loop_
_entity_poly.entity_id
_entity_poly.type
_entity_poly.pdbx_seq_one_letter_code
_entity_poly.pdbx_strand_id
1 'polypeptide(L)'
;MRKLLVLPFLPHNHIENVLRQLAARANTEPLRNLVEYIDTQWIRSNVFPVQSWCVFKHRVRTNNDVEGWHTRLNGDCGNRALTFYRLVPALRKQAEESLQSHGHQDLEHLE
;
A
#
# COMPACT_ATOMS: atom_id res chain seq x y z
N MET A 1 0.24 -15.57 -12.78
CA MET A 1 1.31 -15.04 -11.90
C MET A 1 1.58 -13.55 -12.15
N ARG A 2 2.37 -13.13 -13.16
CA ARG A 2 2.74 -11.70 -13.34
C ARG A 2 1.57 -10.71 -13.35
N LYS A 3 0.44 -11.07 -13.95
CA LYS A 3 -0.78 -10.24 -13.99
C LYS A 3 -1.45 -10.01 -12.63
N LEU A 4 -1.22 -10.88 -11.64
CA LEU A 4 -1.72 -10.70 -10.28
C LEU A 4 -0.86 -9.69 -9.51
N LEU A 5 0.44 -9.66 -9.80
CA LEU A 5 1.40 -8.75 -9.15
C LEU A 5 1.21 -7.28 -9.57
N VAL A 6 0.49 -7.03 -10.67
CA VAL A 6 0.23 -5.67 -11.15
C VAL A 6 -1.07 -5.06 -10.62
N LEU A 7 -1.88 -5.82 -9.86
CA LEU A 7 -3.17 -5.34 -9.33
C LEU A 7 -3.05 -4.01 -8.55
N PRO A 8 -2.04 -3.78 -7.70
CA PRO A 8 -1.91 -2.52 -6.97
C PRO A 8 -1.76 -1.30 -7.88
N PHE A 9 -1.27 -1.48 -9.10
CA PHE A 9 -1.02 -0.40 -10.05
C PHE A 9 -2.23 -0.09 -10.93
N LEU A 10 -3.37 -0.76 -10.73
CA LEU A 10 -4.60 -0.49 -11.46
C LEU A 10 -5.50 0.47 -10.68
N PRO A 11 -6.35 1.25 -11.36
CA PRO A 11 -7.42 2.00 -10.71
C PRO A 11 -8.23 1.09 -9.77
N HIS A 12 -8.47 1.53 -8.53
CA HIS A 12 -9.11 0.69 -7.50
C HIS A 12 -10.45 0.09 -7.95
N ASN A 13 -11.21 0.81 -8.77
CA ASN A 13 -12.50 0.40 -9.31
C ASN A 13 -12.39 -0.71 -10.37
N HIS A 14 -11.20 -0.95 -10.93
CA HIS A 14 -10.96 -1.98 -11.94
C HIS A 14 -10.33 -3.25 -11.36
N ILE A 15 -9.72 -3.18 -10.17
CA ILE A 15 -8.97 -4.28 -9.55
C ILE A 15 -9.83 -5.54 -9.40
N GLU A 16 -11.03 -5.42 -8.87
CA GLU A 16 -11.92 -6.56 -8.65
C GLU A 16 -12.32 -7.24 -9.97
N ASN A 17 -12.66 -6.45 -10.99
CA ASN A 17 -13.04 -6.97 -12.29
C ASN A 17 -11.86 -7.70 -12.97
N VAL A 18 -10.65 -7.13 -12.88
CA VAL A 18 -9.44 -7.77 -13.41
C VAL A 18 -9.12 -9.06 -12.67
N LEU A 19 -9.28 -9.11 -11.34
CA LEU A 19 -9.09 -10.33 -10.57
C LEU A 19 -10.08 -11.43 -11.02
N ARG A 20 -11.36 -11.10 -11.22
CA ARG A 20 -12.36 -12.05 -11.74
C ARG A 20 -11.97 -12.62 -13.11
N GLN A 21 -11.47 -11.78 -14.02
CA GLN A 21 -10.98 -12.24 -15.33
C GLN A 21 -9.74 -13.14 -15.21
N LEU A 22 -8.85 -12.87 -14.25
CA LEU A 22 -7.68 -13.71 -13.96
C LEU A 22 -8.09 -15.03 -13.32
N ALA A 23 -9.12 -15.03 -12.48
CA ALA A 23 -9.71 -16.23 -11.89
C ALA A 23 -10.22 -17.20 -12.97
N ALA A 24 -10.96 -16.67 -13.96
CA ALA A 24 -11.49 -17.46 -15.08
C ALA A 24 -10.38 -18.10 -15.95
N ARG A 25 -9.16 -17.53 -15.92
CA ARG A 25 -7.99 -18.02 -16.66
C ARG A 25 -7.06 -18.89 -15.81
N ALA A 26 -7.39 -19.10 -14.52
CA ALA A 26 -6.59 -19.91 -13.61
C ALA A 26 -6.85 -21.41 -13.89
N ASN A 27 -5.98 -21.99 -14.72
CA ASN A 27 -6.12 -23.38 -15.17
C ASN A 27 -5.38 -24.41 -14.30
N THR A 28 -4.59 -23.96 -13.33
CA THR A 28 -3.86 -24.82 -12.39
C THR A 28 -4.35 -24.61 -10.98
N GLU A 29 -4.36 -25.67 -10.18
CA GLU A 29 -4.79 -25.63 -8.78
C GLU A 29 -4.00 -24.63 -7.92
N PRO A 30 -2.65 -24.55 -7.99
CA PRO A 30 -1.91 -23.54 -7.23
C PRO A 30 -2.29 -22.09 -7.60
N LEU A 31 -2.62 -21.85 -8.86
CA LEU A 31 -3.02 -20.51 -9.32
C LEU A 31 -4.43 -20.16 -8.86
N ARG A 32 -5.34 -21.14 -8.79
CA ARG A 32 -6.69 -20.95 -8.23
C ARG A 32 -6.61 -20.61 -6.74
N ASN A 33 -5.82 -21.38 -5.98
CA ASN A 33 -5.62 -21.14 -4.55
C ASN A 33 -5.03 -19.74 -4.29
N LEU A 34 -4.07 -19.30 -5.13
CA LEU A 34 -3.52 -17.96 -5.03
C LEU A 34 -4.57 -16.86 -5.30
N VAL A 35 -5.39 -17.03 -6.33
CA VAL A 35 -6.45 -16.06 -6.66
C VAL A 35 -7.49 -15.99 -5.54
N GLU A 36 -7.90 -17.13 -4.99
CA GLU A 36 -8.84 -17.21 -3.87
C GLU A 36 -8.28 -16.56 -2.60
N TYR A 37 -7.00 -16.79 -2.31
CA TYR A 37 -6.29 -16.11 -1.23
C TYR A 37 -6.31 -14.59 -1.42
N ILE A 38 -5.99 -14.10 -2.63
CA ILE A 38 -6.01 -12.66 -2.94
C ILE A 38 -7.42 -12.08 -2.77
N ASP A 39 -8.45 -12.76 -3.28
CA ASP A 39 -9.84 -12.31 -3.17
C ASP A 39 -10.26 -12.17 -1.69
N THR A 40 -9.96 -13.20 -0.89
CA THR A 40 -10.38 -13.26 0.52
C THR A 40 -9.61 -12.26 1.38
N GLN A 41 -8.29 -12.15 1.21
CA GLN A 41 -7.43 -11.36 2.10
C GLN A 41 -7.28 -9.90 1.68
N TRP A 42 -7.41 -9.58 0.39
CA TRP A 42 -7.07 -8.25 -0.12
C TRP A 42 -8.22 -7.54 -0.83
N ILE A 43 -9.18 -8.27 -1.40
CA ILE A 43 -10.35 -7.65 -2.06
C ILE A 43 -11.53 -7.53 -1.10
N ARG A 44 -11.87 -8.60 -0.38
CA ARG A 44 -13.03 -8.65 0.55
C ARG A 44 -12.68 -8.29 1.99
N SER A 45 -11.43 -7.93 2.25
CA SER A 45 -10.98 -7.60 3.60
C SER A 45 -11.54 -6.26 4.07
N ASN A 46 -12.16 -6.28 5.25
CA ASN A 46 -12.58 -5.06 5.94
C ASN A 46 -11.45 -4.36 6.70
N VAL A 47 -10.28 -5.02 6.83
CA VAL A 47 -9.13 -4.48 7.57
C VAL A 47 -8.29 -3.57 6.66
N PHE A 48 -8.07 -3.99 5.41
CA PHE A 48 -7.29 -3.27 4.41
C PHE A 48 -8.09 -3.14 3.12
N PRO A 49 -8.92 -2.08 2.99
CA PRO A 49 -9.70 -1.87 1.77
C PRO A 49 -8.79 -1.62 0.57
N VAL A 50 -9.28 -1.86 -0.64
CA VAL A 50 -8.49 -1.73 -1.89
C VAL A 50 -7.78 -0.38 -2.00
N GLN A 51 -8.42 0.70 -1.55
CA GLN A 51 -7.87 2.05 -1.56
C GLN A 51 -6.64 2.22 -0.65
N SER A 52 -6.47 1.39 0.38
CA SER A 52 -5.36 1.51 1.31
C SER A 52 -4.03 0.96 0.78
N TRP A 53 -4.09 0.10 -0.25
CA TRP A 53 -2.90 -0.54 -0.83
C TRP A 53 -2.77 -0.32 -2.34
N CYS A 54 -3.80 0.20 -3.01
CA CYS A 54 -3.71 0.65 -4.40
C CYS A 54 -2.73 1.82 -4.51
N VAL A 55 -1.77 1.71 -5.43
CA VAL A 55 -0.73 2.72 -5.71
C VAL A 55 -0.92 3.36 -7.08
N PHE A 56 -2.09 3.21 -7.71
CA PHE A 56 -2.39 3.83 -9.00
C PHE A 56 -2.31 5.36 -8.89
N LYS A 57 -1.45 5.97 -9.71
CA LYS A 57 -1.11 7.41 -9.67
C LYS A 57 -0.52 7.90 -8.34
N HIS A 58 -0.14 7.01 -7.44
CA HIS A 58 0.67 7.36 -6.29
C HIS A 58 2.14 7.20 -6.65
N ARG A 59 3.00 8.10 -6.14
CA ARG A 59 4.45 7.86 -6.15
C ARG A 59 4.69 6.52 -5.45
N VAL A 60 5.24 5.56 -6.19
CA VAL A 60 5.60 4.26 -5.62
C VAL A 60 6.63 4.53 -4.54
N ARG A 61 6.29 4.21 -3.28
CA ARG A 61 7.26 4.29 -2.19
C ARG A 61 8.40 3.33 -2.52
N THR A 62 9.55 3.91 -2.78
CA THR A 62 10.79 3.18 -2.96
C THR A 62 11.26 2.67 -1.60
N ASN A 63 12.16 1.68 -1.61
CA ASN A 63 12.82 1.22 -0.39
C ASN A 63 13.43 2.41 0.40
N ASN A 64 13.98 3.39 -0.32
CA ASN A 64 14.58 4.59 0.25
C ASN A 64 13.55 5.46 1.01
N ASP A 65 12.29 5.51 0.56
CA ASP A 65 11.23 6.24 1.26
C ASP A 65 10.89 5.57 2.60
N VAL A 66 10.87 4.23 2.63
CA VAL A 66 10.64 3.44 3.85
C VAL A 66 11.83 3.55 4.81
N GLU A 67 13.05 3.44 4.30
CA GLU A 67 14.28 3.60 5.09
C GLU A 67 14.39 5.01 5.68
N GLY A 68 14.05 6.04 4.89
CA GLY A 68 13.99 7.42 5.34
C GLY A 68 12.95 7.63 6.43
N TRP A 69 11.75 7.07 6.26
CA TRP A 69 10.69 7.13 7.28
C TRP A 69 11.08 6.42 8.57
N HIS A 70 11.65 5.22 8.47
CA HIS A 70 12.16 4.46 9.62
C HIS A 70 13.27 5.23 10.37
N THR A 71 14.17 5.88 9.62
CA THR A 71 15.26 6.69 10.19
C THR A 71 14.72 7.87 10.99
N ARG A 72 13.73 8.60 10.45
CA ARG A 72 13.06 9.70 11.16
C ARG A 72 12.35 9.22 12.43
N LEU A 73 11.63 8.11 12.34
CA LEU A 73 10.95 7.50 13.49
C LEU A 73 11.91 7.13 14.61
N ASN A 74 13.06 6.53 14.27
CA ASN A 74 14.10 6.19 15.23
C ASN A 74 14.75 7.44 15.84
N GLY A 75 14.93 8.50 15.06
CA GLY A 75 15.39 9.81 15.54
C GLY A 75 14.42 10.42 16.55
N ASP A 76 13.15 10.57 16.18
CA ASP A 76 12.07 11.12 17.01
C ASP A 76 11.88 10.34 18.33
N CYS A 77 12.15 9.03 18.29
CA CYS A 77 11.93 8.14 19.42
C CYS A 77 13.20 7.83 20.24
N GLY A 78 14.34 8.42 19.86
CA GLY A 78 15.59 8.33 20.61
C GLY A 78 16.28 6.97 20.53
N ASN A 79 16.12 6.23 19.42
CA ASN A 79 16.83 4.99 19.11
C ASN A 79 16.71 3.86 20.17
N ARG A 80 15.60 3.84 20.92
CA ARG A 80 15.29 2.81 21.93
C ARG A 80 14.14 1.93 21.46
N ALA A 81 14.04 0.74 22.04
CA ALA A 81 12.87 -0.13 21.85
C ALA A 81 11.58 0.66 22.14
N LEU A 82 10.80 0.90 21.10
CA LEU A 82 9.59 1.71 21.16
C LEU A 82 8.46 0.92 21.79
N THR A 83 7.94 1.40 22.92
CA THR A 83 6.69 0.88 23.47
C THR A 83 5.53 1.29 22.58
N PHE A 84 4.48 0.47 22.52
CA PHE A 84 3.30 0.70 21.67
C PHE A 84 2.71 2.11 21.85
N TYR A 85 2.60 2.58 23.10
CA TYR A 85 2.06 3.89 23.44
C TYR A 85 2.89 5.07 22.94
N ARG A 86 4.20 4.87 22.69
CA ARG A 86 5.08 5.88 22.10
C ARG A 86 5.13 5.77 20.58
N LEU A 87 5.01 4.55 20.06
CA LEU A 87 5.02 4.28 18.64
C LEU A 87 3.79 4.86 17.93
N VAL A 88 2.58 4.63 18.45
CA VAL A 88 1.33 5.04 17.77
C VAL A 88 1.26 6.56 17.51
N PRO A 89 1.55 7.45 18.47
CA PRO A 89 1.57 8.89 18.20
C PRO A 89 2.66 9.32 17.21
N ALA A 90 3.84 8.70 17.26
CA ALA A 90 4.94 8.99 16.34
C ALA A 90 4.59 8.58 14.90
N LEU A 91 3.98 7.40 14.73
CA LEU A 91 3.45 6.93 13.45
C LEU A 91 2.41 7.90 12.87
N ARG A 92 1.48 8.37 13.72
CA ARG A 92 0.44 9.32 13.30
C ARG A 92 1.04 10.63 12.83
N LYS A 93 1.94 11.22 13.63
CA LYS A 93 2.63 12.48 13.29
C LYS A 93 3.36 12.37 11.94
N GLN A 94 4.12 11.30 11.73
CA GLN A 94 4.85 11.09 10.48
C GLN A 94 3.92 10.86 9.28
N ALA A 95 2.76 10.22 9.47
CA ALA A 95 1.76 10.05 8.42
C ALA A 95 1.13 11.40 8.00
N GLU A 96 0.83 12.26 8.97
CA GLU A 96 0.30 13.62 8.75
C GLU A 96 1.31 14.50 8.00
N GLU A 97 2.57 14.50 8.43
CA GLU A 97 3.67 15.22 7.76
C GLU A 97 3.90 14.70 6.33
N SER A 98 3.75 13.39 6.13
CA SER A 98 3.81 12.80 4.80
C SER A 98 2.68 13.36 3.94
N LEU A 99 1.43 13.31 4.39
CA LEU A 99 0.29 13.83 3.61
C LEU A 99 0.43 15.32 3.26
N GLN A 100 0.98 16.14 4.16
CA GLN A 100 1.22 17.57 3.92
C GLN A 100 2.33 17.82 2.89
N SER A 101 3.43 17.06 2.94
CA SER A 101 4.49 17.16 1.92
C SER A 101 4.01 16.69 0.53
N HIS A 102 3.05 15.78 0.47
CA HIS A 102 2.47 15.29 -0.79
C HIS A 102 1.52 16.33 -1.42
N GLY A 103 0.73 17.07 -0.62
CA GLY A 103 -0.16 18.12 -1.13
C GLY A 103 0.55 19.33 -1.74
N HIS A 104 1.83 19.55 -1.41
CA HIS A 104 2.63 20.65 -1.93
C HIS A 104 3.28 20.33 -3.30
N GLN A 105 3.47 19.05 -3.63
CA GLN A 105 4.10 18.63 -4.89
C GLN A 105 3.10 18.46 -6.05
N ASP A 106 1.82 18.22 -5.76
CA ASP A 106 0.77 18.11 -6.79
C ASP A 106 0.43 19.47 -7.44
N LEU A 107 0.83 20.60 -6.82
CA LEU A 107 0.62 21.95 -7.36
C LEU A 107 1.77 22.46 -8.24
N GLU A 108 2.98 21.89 -8.11
CA GLU A 108 4.16 22.32 -8.89
C GLU A 108 4.29 21.62 -10.26
N HIS A 109 3.39 20.69 -10.58
CA HIS A 109 3.35 19.99 -11.87
C HIS A 109 2.24 20.48 -12.80
N LEU A 110 1.60 21.60 -12.47
CA LEU A 110 0.55 22.25 -13.27
C LEU A 110 0.91 23.66 -13.78
N GLU A 111 2.18 24.08 -13.65
CA GLU A 111 2.73 25.27 -14.32
C GLU A 111 3.67 24.91 -15.48
#